data_AF-A0A964IZ96-F1
#
_entry.id   AF-A0A964IZ96-F1
#
_cell.length_a   1.000
_cell.length_b   1.000
_cell.length_c   1.000
_cell.angle_alpha   90.00
_cell.angle_beta   90.00
_cell.angle_gamma   90.00
#
_symmetry.space_group_name_H-M   'P 1'
#
loop_
_entity.id
_entity.type
_entity.pdbx_description
1 polymer ?
#
loop_
_entity_poly.entity_id
_entity_poly.type
_entity_poly.pdbx_seq_one_letter_code
_entity_poly.pdbx_strand_id
1 'polypeptide(L)'
;MSALAFLSPGAAHDAKGFHPVARSPLDRRLRDAGASFEERDGWLVPVSVPGEAAHLATVGVTDLSHLSVFEVRPAEPTLELDGVITHRLSARRALVFCPPARAAAVREALGDRFVLDLSGAFAIIAFAGPEAETVLRRITHLHHLPASGEIAHINGHVLAPGGTTWVVCPQESGHYLWEVILDRASALGGGPVGVDALARGGSA
;
A
#
# COMPACT_ATOMS: atom_id res chain seq x y z
N MET A 1 -11.23 -5.52 -23.63
CA MET A 1 -11.37 -4.52 -22.55
C MET A 1 -12.41 -5.03 -21.57
N SER A 2 -12.12 -5.06 -20.26
CA SER A 2 -13.09 -5.46 -19.22
C SER A 2 -14.27 -4.49 -19.19
N ALA A 3 -15.50 -5.00 -19.01
CA ALA A 3 -16.71 -4.18 -18.87
C ALA A 3 -16.64 -3.17 -17.71
N LEU A 4 -15.72 -3.35 -16.77
CA LEU A 4 -15.53 -2.49 -15.60
C LEU A 4 -14.35 -1.50 -15.76
N ALA A 5 -13.78 -1.37 -16.96
CA ALA A 5 -12.68 -0.44 -17.20
C ALA A 5 -13.04 1.02 -16.87
N PHE A 6 -14.32 1.41 -17.00
CA PHE A 6 -14.79 2.75 -16.65
C PHE A 6 -14.75 3.06 -15.13
N LEU A 7 -14.66 2.04 -14.27
CA LEU A 7 -14.51 2.20 -12.82
C LEU A 7 -13.04 2.31 -12.40
N SER A 8 -12.10 2.14 -13.33
CA SER A 8 -10.67 2.08 -13.06
C SER A 8 -10.12 3.47 -12.74
N PRO A 9 -9.58 3.73 -11.54
CA PRO A 9 -8.91 5.00 -11.25
C PRO A 9 -7.77 5.30 -12.24
N GLY A 10 -7.04 4.26 -12.67
CA GLY A 10 -5.98 4.40 -13.69
C GLY A 10 -6.45 4.78 -15.10
N ALA A 11 -7.76 4.89 -15.36
CA ALA A 11 -8.29 5.40 -16.62
C ALA A 11 -8.53 6.94 -16.59
N ALA A 12 -8.38 7.57 -15.41
CA ALA A 12 -8.46 9.01 -15.28
C ALA A 12 -7.35 9.69 -16.10
N HIS A 13 -7.72 10.74 -16.83
CA HIS A 13 -6.83 11.49 -17.70
C HIS A 13 -7.28 12.95 -17.78
N ASP A 14 -6.37 13.80 -18.24
CA ASP A 14 -6.64 15.23 -18.44
C ASP A 14 -7.83 15.43 -19.38
N ALA A 15 -8.82 16.17 -18.92
CA ALA A 15 -10.00 16.47 -19.71
C ALA A 15 -10.56 17.84 -19.34
N LYS A 16 -10.82 18.68 -20.36
CA LYS A 16 -11.51 19.98 -20.20
C LYS A 16 -10.86 20.90 -19.14
N GLY A 17 -9.52 20.91 -19.06
CA GLY A 17 -8.77 21.72 -18.09
C GLY A 17 -8.75 21.16 -16.67
N PHE A 18 -9.26 19.95 -16.45
CA PHE A 18 -9.12 19.22 -15.20
C PHE A 18 -7.99 18.20 -15.33
N HIS A 19 -7.04 18.28 -14.40
CA HIS A 19 -5.94 17.34 -14.25
C HIS A 19 -6.21 16.48 -12.98
N PRO A 20 -6.69 15.24 -13.13
CA PRO A 20 -7.01 14.39 -11.99
C PRO A 20 -5.75 13.91 -11.29
N VAL A 21 -5.64 14.18 -9.98
CA VAL A 21 -4.59 13.63 -9.12
C VAL A 21 -5.22 12.84 -8.00
N ALA A 22 -4.91 11.54 -7.93
CA ALA A 22 -5.38 10.64 -6.89
C ALA A 22 -4.68 10.93 -5.55
N ARG A 23 -5.39 10.70 -4.45
CA ARG A 23 -4.88 10.93 -3.08
C ARG A 23 -5.23 9.74 -2.20
N SER A 24 -4.29 9.41 -1.33
CA SER A 24 -4.49 8.41 -0.28
C SER A 24 -5.50 8.89 0.77
N PRO A 25 -6.22 7.98 1.45
CA PRO A 25 -7.01 8.32 2.65
C PRO A 25 -6.16 8.89 3.79
N LEU A 26 -4.83 8.79 3.71
CA LEU A 26 -3.88 9.28 4.71
C LEU A 26 -3.33 10.69 4.40
N ASP A 27 -3.67 11.28 3.25
CA ASP A 27 -3.16 12.59 2.78
C ASP A 27 -3.22 13.67 3.88
N ARG A 28 -4.36 13.80 4.54
CA ARG A 28 -4.55 14.81 5.59
C ARG A 28 -3.59 14.60 6.78
N ARG A 29 -3.41 13.37 7.24
CA ARG A 29 -2.55 13.07 8.40
C ARG A 29 -1.08 13.28 8.07
N LEU A 30 -0.68 12.93 6.86
CA LEU A 30 0.68 13.17 6.40
C LEU A 30 0.95 14.68 6.25
N ARG A 31 -0.01 15.48 5.78
CA ARG A 31 0.09 16.95 5.81
C ARG A 31 0.23 17.50 7.23
N ASP A 32 -0.58 17.01 8.16
CA ASP A 32 -0.51 17.41 9.57
C ASP A 32 0.86 17.04 10.19
N ALA A 33 1.48 15.95 9.73
CA ALA A 33 2.84 15.54 10.09
C ALA A 33 3.95 16.33 9.36
N GLY A 34 3.61 17.29 8.49
CA GLY A 34 4.58 18.11 7.75
C GLY A 34 5.17 17.43 6.52
N ALA A 35 4.51 16.43 5.95
CA ALA A 35 5.00 15.72 4.77
C ALA A 35 5.14 16.65 3.55
N SER A 36 6.20 16.43 2.78
CA SER A 36 6.34 16.96 1.42
C SER A 36 5.76 15.95 0.43
N PHE A 37 5.10 16.45 -0.62
CA PHE A 37 4.42 15.63 -1.59
C PHE A 37 4.92 15.90 -3.01
N GLU A 38 4.97 14.85 -3.81
CA GLU A 38 5.20 14.91 -5.25
C GLU A 38 4.08 14.21 -5.99
N GLU A 39 3.78 14.68 -7.19
CA GLU A 39 2.93 13.93 -8.11
C GLU A 39 3.76 12.87 -8.82
N ARG A 40 3.38 11.59 -8.67
CA ARG A 40 4.03 10.45 -9.30
C ARG A 40 2.97 9.54 -9.90
N ASP A 41 3.03 9.32 -11.20
CA ASP A 41 2.11 8.45 -11.95
C ASP A 41 0.62 8.72 -11.66
N GLY A 42 0.23 10.00 -11.57
CA GLY A 42 -1.15 10.42 -11.30
C GLY A 42 -1.57 10.36 -9.83
N TRP A 43 -0.65 10.10 -8.91
CA TRP A 43 -0.88 10.10 -7.46
C TRP A 43 -0.10 11.22 -6.77
N LEU A 44 -0.72 11.83 -5.75
CA LEU A 44 -0.01 12.69 -4.82
C LEU A 44 0.63 11.82 -3.72
N VAL A 45 1.95 11.65 -3.80
CA VAL A 45 2.73 10.73 -2.96
C VAL A 45 3.50 11.49 -1.87
N PRO A 46 3.44 11.06 -0.60
CA PRO A 46 4.26 11.63 0.48
C PRO A 46 5.71 11.15 0.35
N VAL A 47 6.60 12.01 -0.15
CA VAL A 47 7.98 11.61 -0.47
C VAL A 47 8.94 11.79 0.69
N SER A 48 8.64 12.74 1.59
CA SER A 48 9.42 12.95 2.82
C SER A 48 8.57 13.51 3.96
N VAL A 49 9.04 13.30 5.19
CA VAL A 49 8.47 13.76 6.45
C VAL A 49 9.63 14.25 7.37
N PRO A 50 9.43 15.27 8.22
CA PRO A 50 10.44 15.64 9.21
C PRO A 50 10.76 14.51 10.19
N GLY A 51 12.04 14.33 10.53
CA GLY A 51 12.47 13.38 11.58
C GLY A 51 12.63 11.92 11.14
N GLU A 52 12.53 11.63 9.85
CA GLU A 52 12.57 10.27 9.28
C GLU A 52 13.71 9.38 9.76
N ALA A 53 14.93 9.91 9.84
CA ALA A 53 16.09 9.12 10.27
C ALA A 53 15.95 8.61 11.71
N ALA A 54 15.35 9.41 12.59
CA ALA A 54 15.09 9.01 13.97
C ALA A 54 13.97 7.96 14.04
N HIS A 55 12.90 8.12 13.24
CA HIS A 55 11.84 7.13 13.15
C HIS A 55 12.36 5.80 12.60
N LEU A 56 13.17 5.81 11.54
CA LEU A 56 13.73 4.58 10.94
C LEU A 56 14.74 3.86 11.84
N ALA A 57 15.37 4.56 12.78
CA ALA A 57 16.23 3.92 13.78
C ALA A 57 15.43 2.98 14.71
N THR A 58 14.10 3.13 14.76
CA THR A 58 13.19 2.30 15.56
C THR A 58 12.14 1.64 14.67
N VAL A 59 11.09 2.38 14.30
CA VAL A 59 10.08 1.98 13.32
C VAL A 59 9.54 3.18 12.55
N GLY A 60 9.78 3.19 11.24
CA GLY A 60 9.15 4.10 10.29
C GLY A 60 7.84 3.53 9.74
N VAL A 61 6.83 4.37 9.60
CA VAL A 61 5.50 4.03 9.07
C VAL A 61 5.25 4.85 7.79
N THR A 62 5.02 4.17 6.67
CA THR A 62 4.90 4.79 5.34
C THR A 62 3.54 4.50 4.72
N ASP A 63 3.03 5.45 3.93
CA ASP A 63 1.86 5.25 3.07
C ASP A 63 2.26 4.79 1.66
N LEU A 64 1.82 3.59 1.28
CA LEU A 64 2.00 3.00 -0.04
C LEU A 64 0.67 2.86 -0.80
N SER A 65 -0.37 3.59 -0.42
CA SER A 65 -1.71 3.50 -1.05
C SER A 65 -1.72 3.93 -2.52
N HIS A 66 -0.63 4.51 -3.02
CA HIS A 66 -0.45 4.83 -4.43
C HIS A 66 -0.16 3.60 -5.31
N LEU A 67 0.14 2.43 -4.74
CA LEU A 67 0.36 1.21 -5.52
C LEU A 67 -0.89 0.82 -6.31
N SER A 68 -0.68 0.30 -7.52
CA SER A 68 -1.76 -0.30 -8.29
C SER A 68 -2.14 -1.64 -7.69
N VAL A 69 -3.45 -1.85 -7.48
CA VAL A 69 -4.01 -3.08 -6.92
C VAL A 69 -5.04 -3.65 -7.87
N PHE A 70 -4.87 -4.92 -8.24
CA PHE A 70 -5.82 -5.64 -9.09
C PHE A 70 -6.38 -6.85 -8.37
N GLU A 71 -7.71 -7.02 -8.36
CA GLU A 71 -8.28 -8.33 -8.09
C GLU A 71 -8.33 -9.13 -9.39
N VAL A 72 -7.81 -10.35 -9.35
CA VAL A 72 -7.67 -11.22 -10.53
C VAL A 72 -8.41 -12.53 -10.33
N ARG A 73 -9.13 -12.97 -11.37
CA ARG A 73 -9.86 -14.25 -11.43
C ARG A 73 -9.64 -14.96 -12.77
N PRO A 74 -9.35 -16.28 -12.81
CA PRO A 74 -9.00 -17.16 -11.66
C PRO A 74 -7.76 -16.66 -10.92
N ALA A 75 -7.37 -17.26 -9.78
CA ALA A 75 -6.18 -16.85 -9.01
C ALA A 75 -4.85 -17.35 -9.61
N GLU A 76 -4.90 -18.43 -10.37
CA GLU A 76 -3.72 -19.05 -10.99
C GLU A 76 -3.72 -18.84 -12.52
N PRO A 77 -2.53 -18.87 -13.16
CA PRO A 77 -1.20 -18.96 -12.53
C PRO A 77 -0.82 -17.65 -11.80
N THR A 78 0.10 -17.74 -10.84
CA THR A 78 0.70 -16.54 -10.22
C THR A 78 1.55 -15.80 -11.25
N LEU A 79 1.53 -14.46 -11.21
CA LEU A 79 2.40 -13.65 -12.05
C LEU A 79 3.79 -13.58 -11.43
N GLU A 80 4.78 -14.08 -12.17
CA GLU A 80 6.20 -13.96 -11.81
C GLU A 80 6.81 -12.80 -12.59
N LEU A 81 6.63 -11.58 -12.05
CA LEU A 81 7.18 -10.35 -12.60
C LEU A 81 7.88 -9.59 -11.47
N ASP A 82 9.05 -9.01 -11.78
CA ASP A 82 9.77 -8.18 -10.82
C ASP A 82 8.90 -7.02 -10.29
N GLY A 83 9.04 -6.67 -9.01
CA GLY A 83 8.21 -5.64 -8.36
C GLY A 83 6.70 -5.90 -8.35
N VAL A 84 6.25 -7.12 -8.69
CA VAL A 84 4.84 -7.52 -8.61
C VAL A 84 4.66 -8.47 -7.44
N ILE A 85 3.64 -8.21 -6.62
CA ILE A 85 3.33 -9.03 -5.45
C ILE A 85 1.96 -9.63 -5.65
N THR A 86 1.84 -10.95 -5.51
CA THR A 86 0.55 -11.64 -5.58
C THR A 86 0.17 -12.20 -4.22
N HIS A 87 -1.00 -11.80 -3.71
CA HIS A 87 -1.60 -12.35 -2.50
C HIS A 87 -2.84 -13.18 -2.85
N ARG A 88 -2.77 -14.48 -2.63
CA ARG A 88 -3.89 -15.38 -2.93
C ARG A 88 -4.95 -15.31 -1.83
N LEU A 89 -6.15 -14.88 -2.20
CA LEU A 89 -7.31 -14.84 -1.29
C LEU A 89 -8.04 -16.19 -1.23
N SER A 90 -8.12 -16.88 -2.37
CA SER A 90 -8.69 -18.22 -2.48
C SER A 90 -8.20 -18.91 -3.76
N ALA A 91 -8.69 -20.12 -4.04
CA ALA A 91 -8.44 -20.78 -5.32
C ALA A 91 -8.91 -19.97 -6.55
N ARG A 92 -9.84 -19.02 -6.37
CA ARG A 92 -10.45 -18.26 -7.48
C ARG A 92 -10.07 -16.79 -7.53
N ARG A 93 -9.49 -16.24 -6.44
CA ARG A 93 -9.17 -14.82 -6.32
C ARG A 93 -7.77 -14.59 -5.79
N ALA A 94 -7.07 -13.64 -6.39
CA ALA A 94 -5.84 -13.07 -5.86
C ALA A 94 -5.87 -11.55 -5.97
N LEU A 95 -5.16 -10.88 -5.06
CA LEU A 95 -4.78 -9.48 -5.20
C LEU A 95 -3.38 -9.42 -5.82
N VAL A 96 -3.20 -8.57 -6.80
CA VAL A 96 -1.91 -8.30 -7.46
C VAL A 96 -1.56 -6.84 -7.22
N PHE A 97 -0.40 -6.59 -6.63
CA PHE A 97 0.12 -5.26 -6.33
C PHE A 97 1.32 -4.97 -7.23
N CYS A 98 1.41 -3.75 -7.74
CA CYS A 98 2.57 -3.30 -8.52
C CYS A 98 2.72 -1.77 -8.48
N PRO A 99 3.91 -1.22 -8.77
CA PRO A 99 4.06 0.21 -9.03
C PRO A 99 3.13 0.67 -10.16
N PRO A 100 2.54 1.88 -10.08
CA PRO A 100 1.65 2.41 -11.14
C PRO A 100 2.26 2.38 -12.55
N ALA A 101 3.53 2.72 -12.70
CA ALA A 101 4.25 2.64 -13.96
C ALA A 101 4.25 1.23 -14.60
N ARG A 102 4.04 0.16 -13.81
CA ARG A 102 3.97 -1.23 -14.30
C ARG A 102 2.54 -1.73 -14.52
N ALA A 103 1.52 -0.95 -14.16
CA ALA A 103 0.11 -1.35 -14.25
C ALA A 103 -0.28 -1.87 -15.64
N ALA A 104 0.15 -1.20 -16.71
CA ALA A 104 -0.14 -1.61 -18.08
C ALA A 104 0.48 -2.98 -18.42
N ALA A 105 1.77 -3.16 -18.12
CA ALA A 105 2.48 -4.42 -18.38
C ALA A 105 1.91 -5.59 -17.54
N VAL A 106 1.54 -5.33 -16.28
CA VAL A 106 0.87 -6.34 -15.44
C VAL A 106 -0.47 -6.73 -16.03
N ARG A 107 -1.29 -5.76 -16.47
CA ARG A 107 -2.57 -6.03 -17.12
C ARG A 107 -2.42 -6.83 -18.42
N GLU A 108 -1.42 -6.52 -19.22
CA GLU A 108 -1.09 -7.29 -20.42
C GLU A 108 -0.71 -8.74 -20.07
N ALA A 109 0.15 -8.93 -19.06
CA ALA A 109 0.57 -10.25 -18.60
C ALA A 109 -0.57 -11.07 -17.99
N LEU A 110 -1.61 -10.42 -17.45
CA LEU A 110 -2.83 -11.08 -16.97
C LEU A 110 -3.71 -11.64 -18.10
N GLY A 111 -3.49 -11.20 -19.35
CA GLY A 111 -4.19 -11.69 -20.53
C GLY A 111 -5.71 -11.60 -20.41
N ASP A 112 -6.40 -12.69 -20.75
CA ASP A 112 -7.87 -12.76 -20.77
C ASP A 112 -8.52 -13.00 -19.38
N ARG A 113 -7.74 -12.95 -18.30
CA ARG A 113 -8.28 -13.11 -16.94
C ARG A 113 -9.24 -11.97 -16.64
N PHE A 114 -10.20 -12.23 -15.76
CA PHE A 114 -11.03 -11.17 -15.23
C PHE A 114 -10.20 -10.34 -14.24
N VAL A 115 -10.07 -9.04 -14.53
CA VAL A 115 -9.28 -8.10 -13.74
C VAL A 115 -10.17 -6.93 -13.32
N LEU A 116 -10.20 -6.64 -12.02
CA LEU A 116 -10.82 -5.46 -11.44
C LEU A 116 -9.74 -4.55 -10.86
N ASP A 117 -9.77 -3.26 -11.23
CA ASP A 117 -8.92 -2.25 -10.59
C ASP A 117 -9.46 -1.90 -9.21
N LEU A 118 -8.65 -2.12 -8.18
CA LEU A 118 -8.92 -1.82 -6.79
C LEU A 118 -7.91 -0.82 -6.21
N SER A 119 -7.15 -0.10 -7.06
CA SER A 119 -6.11 0.84 -6.60
C SER A 119 -6.68 1.95 -5.72
N GLY A 120 -7.93 2.35 -5.93
CA GLY A 120 -8.64 3.32 -5.08
C GLY A 120 -9.41 2.70 -3.92
N ALA A 121 -9.39 1.38 -3.72
CA ALA A 121 -10.21 0.69 -2.72
C ALA A 121 -9.47 0.38 -1.42
N PHE A 122 -8.13 0.42 -1.42
CA PHE A 122 -7.31 0.04 -0.28
C PHE A 122 -6.43 1.19 0.20
N ALA A 123 -6.22 1.25 1.51
CA ALA A 123 -5.04 1.87 2.08
C ALA A 123 -3.95 0.79 2.25
N ILE A 124 -2.70 1.17 2.01
CA ILE A 124 -1.54 0.29 2.17
C ILE A 124 -0.53 1.00 3.07
N ILE A 125 -0.27 0.45 4.25
CA ILE A 125 0.62 1.04 5.26
C ILE A 125 1.81 0.10 5.43
N ALA A 126 3.02 0.61 5.18
CA ALA A 126 4.24 -0.16 5.31
C ALA A 126 5.02 0.21 6.58
N PHE A 127 5.75 -0.77 7.10
CA PHE A 127 6.59 -0.65 8.29
C PHE A 127 8.03 -0.95 7.90
N ALA A 128 8.97 -0.15 8.40
CA ALA A 128 10.40 -0.38 8.28
C ALA A 128 11.13 -0.08 9.58
N GLY A 129 12.27 -0.73 9.79
CA GLY A 129 13.08 -0.58 11.00
C GLY A 129 12.97 -1.78 11.94
N PRO A 130 13.88 -1.86 12.94
CA PRO A 130 14.02 -3.02 13.83
C PRO A 130 12.76 -3.34 14.66
N GLU A 131 11.93 -2.35 14.97
CA GLU A 131 10.73 -2.52 15.79
C GLU A 131 9.44 -2.72 14.98
N ALA A 132 9.53 -2.88 13.65
CA ALA A 132 8.37 -3.08 12.77
C ALA A 132 7.54 -4.30 13.18
N GLU A 133 8.18 -5.42 13.51
CA GLU A 133 7.50 -6.64 13.95
C GLU A 133 6.82 -6.45 15.32
N THR A 134 7.46 -5.71 16.24
CA THR A 134 6.89 -5.39 17.55
C THR A 134 5.58 -4.62 17.41
N VAL A 135 5.53 -3.62 16.51
CA VAL A 135 4.30 -2.87 16.24
C VAL A 135 3.23 -3.77 15.62
N LEU A 136 3.58 -4.58 14.63
CA LEU A 136 2.64 -5.51 13.98
C LEU A 136 1.99 -6.46 15.01
N ARG A 137 2.79 -7.06 15.90
CA ARG A 137 2.30 -7.99 16.94
C ARG A 137 1.37 -7.33 17.96
N ARG A 138 1.39 -6.01 18.08
CA ARG A 138 0.48 -5.24 18.96
C ARG A 138 -0.86 -4.92 18.32
N ILE A 139 -0.99 -5.07 17.00
CA ILE A 139 -2.20 -4.72 16.26
C ILE A 139 -2.88 -5.94 15.63
N THR A 140 -2.25 -7.11 15.61
CA THR A 140 -2.88 -8.33 15.10
C THR A 140 -2.42 -9.58 15.83
N HIS A 141 -3.26 -10.62 15.81
CA HIS A 141 -2.96 -11.96 16.31
C HIS A 141 -2.59 -12.93 15.18
N LEU A 142 -2.35 -12.45 13.95
CA LEU A 142 -1.89 -13.29 12.85
C LEU A 142 -0.49 -13.86 13.15
N HIS A 143 -0.36 -15.18 13.05
CA HIS A 143 0.88 -15.90 13.39
C HIS A 143 1.73 -16.31 12.19
N HIS A 144 1.14 -16.33 10.99
CA HIS A 144 1.81 -16.70 9.75
C HIS A 144 1.57 -15.59 8.73
N LEU A 145 2.61 -15.21 7.99
CA LEU A 145 2.54 -14.16 6.97
C LEU A 145 3.04 -14.72 5.63
N PRO A 146 2.46 -14.32 4.48
CA PRO A 146 1.32 -13.40 4.37
C PRO A 146 0.01 -14.03 4.85
N ALA A 147 -0.90 -13.21 5.40
CA ALA A 147 -2.21 -13.68 5.86
C ALA A 147 -3.29 -12.62 5.76
N SER A 148 -4.54 -13.09 5.84
CA SER A 148 -5.73 -12.25 5.92
C SER A 148 -6.42 -12.49 7.25
N GLY A 149 -6.91 -11.44 7.89
CA GLY A 149 -7.61 -11.55 9.17
C GLY A 149 -7.79 -10.21 9.86
N GLU A 150 -8.02 -10.25 11.17
CA GLU A 150 -8.26 -9.06 11.97
C GLU A 150 -6.95 -8.32 12.30
N ILE A 151 -6.95 -7.00 12.07
CA ILE A 151 -5.90 -6.05 12.38
C ILE A 151 -6.58 -4.88 13.08
N ALA A 152 -6.36 -4.73 14.39
CA ALA A 152 -7.02 -3.75 15.25
C ALA A 152 -8.54 -3.66 14.99
N HIS A 153 -9.23 -4.81 15.05
CA HIS A 153 -10.68 -4.92 14.82
C HIS A 153 -11.16 -4.63 13.39
N ILE A 154 -10.25 -4.46 12.43
CA ILE A 154 -10.57 -4.30 11.00
C ILE A 154 -10.09 -5.55 10.24
N ASN A 155 -10.92 -6.04 9.31
CA ASN A 155 -10.48 -7.10 8.40
C ASN A 155 -9.53 -6.52 7.34
N GLY A 156 -8.36 -7.13 7.20
CA GLY A 156 -7.36 -6.73 6.22
C GLY A 156 -6.39 -7.85 5.87
N HIS A 157 -5.29 -7.46 5.24
CA HIS A 157 -4.21 -8.37 4.84
C HIS A 157 -2.89 -7.86 5.39
N VAL A 158 -2.04 -8.78 5.82
CA VAL A 158 -0.64 -8.49 6.17
C VAL A 158 0.24 -9.23 5.17
N LEU A 159 1.05 -8.47 4.43
CA LEU A 159 2.01 -8.95 3.44
C LEU A 159 3.42 -8.62 3.92
N ALA A 160 4.43 -9.35 3.44
CA ALA A 160 5.83 -9.07 3.77
C ALA A 160 6.75 -9.15 2.54
N PRO A 161 6.46 -8.41 1.45
CA PRO A 161 7.30 -8.43 0.26
C PRO A 161 8.72 -7.96 0.57
N GLY A 162 9.72 -8.77 0.20
CA GLY A 162 11.13 -8.41 0.39
C GLY A 162 11.50 -8.04 1.83
N GLY A 163 10.81 -8.60 2.83
CA GLY A 163 11.04 -8.30 4.25
C GLY A 163 10.38 -7.03 4.77
N THR A 164 9.75 -6.21 3.92
CA THR A 164 8.99 -5.03 4.36
C THR A 164 7.56 -5.43 4.67
N THR A 165 7.10 -5.21 5.91
CA THR A 165 5.72 -5.55 6.29
C THR A 165 4.75 -4.51 5.76
N TRP A 166 3.67 -4.95 5.11
CA TRP A 166 2.55 -4.11 4.64
C TRP A 166 1.26 -4.55 5.32
N VAL A 167 0.49 -3.59 5.81
CA VAL A 167 -0.91 -3.74 6.19
C VAL A 167 -1.77 -3.16 5.07
N VAL A 168 -2.64 -3.99 4.50
CA VAL A 168 -3.59 -3.61 3.45
C VAL A 168 -4.99 -3.68 4.04
N CYS A 169 -5.74 -2.57 3.98
CA CYS A 169 -7.08 -2.49 4.55
C CYS A 169 -8.01 -1.65 3.66
N PRO A 170 -9.33 -1.79 3.76
CA PRO A 170 -10.27 -0.93 3.04
C PRO A 170 -9.99 0.55 3.33
N GLN A 171 -10.01 1.39 2.29
CA GLN A 171 -9.60 2.80 2.40
C GLN A 171 -10.34 3.58 3.51
N GLU A 172 -11.61 3.25 3.76
CA GLU A 172 -12.46 3.87 4.78
C GLU A 172 -11.94 3.62 6.21
N SER A 173 -11.18 2.55 6.41
CA SER A 173 -10.55 2.20 7.67
C SER A 173 -9.09 2.67 7.76
N GLY A 174 -8.51 3.16 6.66
CA GLY A 174 -7.11 3.53 6.57
C GLY A 174 -6.70 4.57 7.61
N HIS A 175 -7.51 5.61 7.78
CA HIS A 175 -7.27 6.65 8.79
C HIS A 175 -7.24 6.07 10.22
N TYR A 176 -8.21 5.23 10.57
CA TYR A 176 -8.27 4.62 11.89
C TYR A 176 -7.05 3.74 12.15
N LEU A 177 -6.70 2.88 11.19
CA LEU A 177 -5.55 1.99 11.32
C LEU A 177 -4.24 2.75 11.40
N TRP A 178 -4.09 3.83 10.63
CA TRP A 178 -2.93 4.72 10.70
C TRP A 178 -2.73 5.30 12.10
N GLU A 179 -3.79 5.81 12.74
CA GLU A 179 -3.70 6.37 14.09
C GLU A 179 -3.31 5.28 15.11
N VAL A 180 -3.90 4.09 15.03
CA VAL A 180 -3.55 2.96 15.90
C VAL A 180 -2.09 2.57 15.71
N ILE A 181 -1.62 2.49 14.46
CA ILE A 181 -0.24 2.14 14.14
C ILE A 181 0.73 3.20 14.69
N LEU A 182 0.46 4.48 14.45
CA LEU A 182 1.32 5.56 14.92
C LEU A 182 1.35 5.67 16.45
N ASP A 183 0.24 5.44 17.14
CA ASP A 183 0.21 5.38 18.61
C ASP A 183 1.15 4.27 19.13
N ARG A 184 1.15 3.09 18.49
CA ARG A 184 2.05 1.98 18.86
C ARG A 184 3.51 2.23 18.47
N ALA A 185 3.75 2.86 17.32
CA ALA A 185 5.09 3.21 16.83
C ALA A 185 5.73 4.30 17.70
N SER A 186 4.99 5.35 18.03
CA SER A 186 5.48 6.48 18.83
C SER A 186 5.91 6.07 20.24
N ALA A 187 5.23 5.08 20.84
CA ALA A 187 5.63 4.48 22.11
C ALA A 187 7.03 3.80 22.07
N LEU A 188 7.56 3.53 20.88
CA LEU A 188 8.90 2.98 20.63
C LEU A 188 9.86 4.03 20.05
N GLY A 189 9.46 5.30 19.97
CA GLY A 189 10.23 6.36 19.32
C GLY A 189 10.15 6.36 17.79
N GLY A 190 9.21 5.59 17.22
CA GLY A 190 8.93 5.54 15.79
C GLY A 190 7.94 6.59 15.33
N GLY A 191 7.66 6.64 14.02
CA GLY A 191 6.78 7.65 13.46
C GLY A 191 6.64 7.60 11.93
N PRO A 192 5.94 8.58 11.34
CA PRO A 192 5.72 8.64 9.90
C PRO A 192 7.02 8.88 9.13
N VAL A 193 7.14 8.25 7.97
CA VAL A 193 8.23 8.45 7.01
C VAL A 193 7.68 8.49 5.59
N GLY A 194 8.34 9.24 4.72
CA GLY A 194 8.02 9.31 3.30
C GLY A 194 8.54 8.10 2.52
N VAL A 195 7.98 7.91 1.33
CA VAL A 195 8.27 6.74 0.47
C VAL A 195 9.76 6.64 0.11
N ASP A 196 10.45 7.77 -0.09
CA ASP A 196 11.85 7.74 -0.49
C ASP A 196 12.78 7.31 0.65
N ALA A 197 12.38 7.52 1.91
CA ALA A 197 13.12 7.06 3.07
C ALA A 197 13.08 5.52 3.17
N LEU A 198 11.94 4.91 2.84
CA LEU A 198 11.77 3.46 2.79
C LEU A 198 12.65 2.82 1.71
N ALA A 199 12.69 3.41 0.51
CA ALA A 199 13.50 2.90 -0.61
C ALA A 199 15.01 2.88 -0.30
N ARG A 200 15.50 3.86 0.46
CA ARG A 200 16.91 3.94 0.89
C ARG A 200 17.30 2.91 1.95
N GLY A 201 16.34 2.46 2.76
CA GLY A 201 16.57 1.50 3.85
C GLY A 201 16.66 0.04 3.42
N GLY A 202 16.20 -0.31 2.21
CA GLY A 202 16.19 -1.68 1.68
C GLY A 202 17.48 -2.14 0.99
N SER A 203 18.59 -1.40 1.12
CA SER A 203 19.89 -1.70 0.48
C SER A 203 21.04 -1.95 1.47
N ALA A 204 20.73 -2.45 2.67
CA ALA A 204 21.73 -2.88 3.65
C ALA A 204 21.85 -4.41 3.71
#